data_AF-A0A5S3UYM8-F1
#
_entry.id   AF-A0A5S3UYM8-F1
#
_cell.length_a   1.000
_cell.length_b   1.000
_cell.length_c   1.000
_cell.angle_alpha   90.00
_cell.angle_beta   90.00
_cell.angle_gamma   90.00
#
_symmetry.space_group_name_H-M   'P 1'
#
loop_
_entity.id
_entity.type
_entity.pdbx_description
1 polymer ?
#
loop_
_entity_poly.entity_id
_entity_poly.type
_entity_poly.pdbx_seq_one_letter_code
_entity_poly.pdbx_strand_id
1 'polypeptide(L)'
;MHIRPAELGDLDTLSQICMEAFNTALAATLSSEGCDTFRAVASPAALATRLAEGNQILVAEIAEQTVGMIELKAGRHIAMLFVSPSAQRKGIGKALVATALKLAKEPKVTVSASLPSVAAYHSYGFTLAGEIAESGGLIYQPMEVRLAEAH
;
A
#
# COMPACT_ATOMS: atom_id res chain seq x y z
N MET A 1 18.11 2.12 5.38
CA MET A 1 16.71 2.32 4.95
C MET A 1 16.10 3.35 5.87
N HIS A 2 15.52 4.39 5.30
CA HIS A 2 14.84 5.47 6.01
C HIS A 2 13.37 5.48 5.61
N ILE A 3 12.46 5.74 6.55
CA ILE A 3 11.02 5.89 6.26
C ILE A 3 10.61 7.27 6.72
N ARG A 4 10.01 8.04 5.81
CA ARG A 4 9.56 9.42 6.05
C ARG A 4 8.18 9.67 5.42
N PRO A 5 7.44 10.70 5.86
CA PRO A 5 6.27 11.17 5.13
C PRO A 5 6.62 11.54 3.68
N ALA A 6 5.69 11.26 2.77
CA ALA A 6 5.78 11.68 1.39
C ALA A 6 5.57 13.20 1.27
N GLU A 7 6.30 13.81 0.33
CA GLU A 7 6.16 15.21 -0.05
C GLU A 7 5.65 15.30 -1.49
N LEU A 8 5.22 16.50 -1.92
CA LEU A 8 4.71 16.71 -3.29
C LEU A 8 5.75 16.35 -4.36
N GLY A 9 7.05 16.47 -4.05
CA GLY A 9 8.13 16.08 -4.95
C GLY A 9 8.26 14.57 -5.16
N ASP A 10 7.70 13.74 -4.29
CA ASP A 10 7.79 12.27 -4.40
C ASP A 10 6.76 11.68 -5.37
N LEU A 11 5.69 12.42 -5.68
CA LEU A 11 4.46 11.86 -6.27
C LEU A 11 4.65 11.17 -7.61
N ASP A 12 5.50 11.73 -8.48
CA ASP A 12 5.81 11.12 -9.78
C ASP A 12 6.56 9.79 -9.60
N THR A 13 7.55 9.75 -8.71
CA THR A 13 8.29 8.53 -8.38
C THR A 13 7.38 7.49 -7.74
N LEU A 14 6.46 7.90 -6.87
CA LEU A 14 5.50 7.00 -6.23
C LEU A 14 4.53 6.37 -7.24
N SER A 15 3.99 7.19 -8.15
CA SER A 15 3.16 6.72 -9.26
C SER A 15 3.91 5.69 -10.11
N GLN A 16 5.17 5.97 -10.47
CA GLN A 16 6.01 5.06 -11.24
C GLN A 16 6.21 3.72 -10.52
N ILE A 17 6.56 3.73 -9.23
CA ILE A 17 6.75 2.51 -8.42
C ILE A 17 5.45 1.70 -8.35
N CYS A 18 4.32 2.36 -8.13
CA CYS A 18 3.02 1.70 -8.08
C CYS A 18 2.70 1.01 -9.41
N MET A 19 2.87 1.71 -10.52
CA MET A 19 2.62 1.17 -11.86
C MET A 19 3.58 0.03 -12.21
N GLU A 20 4.87 0.15 -11.89
CA GLU A 20 5.87 -0.89 -12.15
C GLU A 20 5.57 -2.18 -11.37
N ALA A 21 5.29 -2.05 -10.07
CA ALA A 21 4.96 -3.17 -9.21
C ALA A 21 3.62 -3.82 -9.61
N PHE A 22 2.62 -3.01 -9.95
CA PHE A 22 1.32 -3.49 -10.43
C PHE A 22 1.42 -4.23 -11.77
N ASN A 23 2.16 -3.67 -12.74
CA ASN A 23 2.34 -4.28 -14.05
C ASN A 23 3.03 -5.63 -13.97
N THR A 24 3.99 -5.76 -13.05
CA THR A 24 4.74 -7.00 -12.84
C THR A 24 3.89 -8.08 -12.16
N ALA A 25 3.04 -7.70 -11.20
CA ALA A 25 2.35 -8.66 -10.33
C ALA A 25 0.89 -8.94 -10.71
N LEU A 26 0.19 -8.00 -11.36
CA LEU A 26 -1.28 -8.02 -11.46
C LEU A 26 -1.82 -7.71 -12.86
N ALA A 27 -1.16 -6.88 -13.67
CA ALA A 27 -1.76 -6.42 -14.93
C ALA A 27 -2.19 -7.55 -15.89
N ALA A 28 -1.44 -8.66 -15.94
CA ALA A 28 -1.78 -9.81 -16.77
C ALA A 28 -3.01 -10.60 -16.28
N THR A 29 -3.43 -10.39 -15.02
CA THR A 29 -4.52 -11.12 -14.37
C THR A 29 -5.81 -10.31 -14.26
N LEU A 30 -5.77 -9.03 -14.63
CA LEU A 30 -6.89 -8.11 -14.48
C LEU A 30 -7.46 -7.70 -15.84
N SER A 31 -8.72 -7.25 -15.82
CA SER A 31 -9.36 -6.65 -16.99
C SER A 31 -8.74 -5.30 -17.34
N SER A 32 -9.08 -4.77 -18.52
CA SER A 32 -8.73 -3.40 -18.90
C SER A 32 -9.29 -2.38 -17.90
N GLU A 33 -10.52 -2.60 -17.42
CA GLU A 33 -11.16 -1.78 -16.39
C GLU A 33 -10.35 -1.77 -15.08
N GLY A 34 -9.87 -2.94 -14.63
CA GLY A 34 -9.01 -3.03 -13.44
C GLY A 34 -7.69 -2.28 -13.62
N CYS A 35 -7.08 -2.39 -14.79
CA CYS A 35 -5.86 -1.64 -15.13
C CYS A 35 -6.09 -0.12 -15.14
N ASP A 36 -7.20 0.34 -15.73
CA ASP A 36 -7.54 1.76 -15.81
C ASP A 36 -7.91 2.34 -14.45
N THR A 37 -8.68 1.59 -13.65
CA THR A 37 -9.01 1.94 -12.26
C THR A 37 -7.74 2.10 -11.44
N PHE A 38 -6.82 1.13 -11.51
CA PHE A 38 -5.56 1.23 -10.77
C PHE A 38 -4.71 2.43 -11.24
N ARG A 39 -4.62 2.66 -12.55
CA ARG A 39 -3.88 3.80 -13.12
C ARG A 39 -4.41 5.14 -12.61
N ALA A 40 -5.73 5.29 -12.52
CA ALA A 40 -6.35 6.50 -11.98
C ALA A 40 -5.99 6.69 -10.49
N VAL A 41 -6.11 5.62 -9.69
CA VAL A 41 -5.80 5.64 -8.25
C VAL A 41 -4.32 5.93 -7.97
N ALA A 42 -3.41 5.36 -8.77
CA ALA A 42 -1.97 5.52 -8.62
C ALA A 42 -1.41 6.81 -9.24
N SER A 43 -2.24 7.63 -9.91
CA SER A 43 -1.78 8.85 -10.55
C SER A 43 -1.21 9.87 -9.56
N PRO A 44 -0.23 10.71 -9.95
CA PRO A 44 0.32 11.75 -9.08
C PRO A 44 -0.75 12.71 -8.56
N ALA A 45 -1.72 13.07 -9.40
CA ALA A 45 -2.85 13.91 -9.02
C ALA A 45 -3.72 13.27 -7.93
N ALA A 46 -4.03 11.98 -8.05
CA ALA A 46 -4.82 11.26 -7.05
C ALA A 46 -4.05 11.11 -5.73
N LEU A 47 -2.73 10.87 -5.77
CA LEU A 47 -1.88 10.85 -4.58
C LEU A 47 -1.82 12.24 -3.91
N ALA A 48 -1.69 13.31 -4.69
CA ALA A 48 -1.71 14.69 -4.18
C ALA A 48 -3.02 15.00 -3.45
N THR A 49 -4.16 14.63 -4.05
CA THR A 49 -5.47 14.78 -3.42
C THR A 49 -5.53 14.05 -2.08
N ARG A 50 -5.04 12.81 -2.02
CA ARG A 50 -5.06 12.02 -0.77
C ARG A 50 -4.15 12.58 0.31
N LEU A 51 -3.01 13.18 -0.06
CA LEU A 51 -2.20 13.96 0.87
C LEU A 51 -2.96 15.16 1.42
N ALA A 52 -3.64 15.91 0.54
CA ALA A 52 -4.44 17.08 0.94
C ALA A 52 -5.65 16.72 1.82
N GLU A 53 -6.23 15.54 1.62
CA GLU A 53 -7.30 14.97 2.47
C GLU A 53 -6.79 14.46 3.83
N GLY A 54 -5.47 14.46 4.06
CA GLY A 54 -4.85 14.05 5.32
C GLY A 54 -4.56 12.56 5.44
N ASN A 55 -4.56 11.80 4.33
CA ASN A 55 -4.06 10.42 4.36
C ASN A 55 -2.55 10.43 4.62
N GLN A 56 -2.09 9.49 5.45
CA GLN A 56 -0.67 9.37 5.77
C GLN A 56 0.00 8.51 4.71
N ILE A 57 0.71 9.16 3.79
CA ILE A 57 1.55 8.47 2.81
C ILE A 57 2.99 8.51 3.32
N LEU A 58 3.61 7.34 3.47
CA LEU A 58 5.01 7.19 3.84
C LEU A 58 5.79 6.60 2.67
N VAL A 59 7.04 7.03 2.53
CA VAL A 59 7.99 6.50 1.56
C VAL A 59 9.12 5.76 2.27
N ALA A 60 9.64 4.70 1.65
CA ALA A 60 10.86 4.04 2.06
C ALA A 60 12.00 4.40 1.12
N GLU A 61 13.11 4.85 1.68
CA GLU A 61 14.31 5.25 0.94
C GLU A 61 15.51 4.38 1.29
N ILE A 62 16.29 4.03 0.26
CA ILE A 62 17.59 3.36 0.38
C ILE A 62 18.57 4.10 -0.52
N ALA A 63 19.70 4.56 0.03
CA ALA A 63 20.70 5.34 -0.71
C ALA A 63 20.09 6.51 -1.50
N GLU A 64 19.24 7.31 -0.83
CA GLU A 64 18.53 8.48 -1.40
C GLU A 64 17.55 8.15 -2.54
N GLN A 65 17.28 6.86 -2.78
CA GLN A 65 16.28 6.44 -3.76
C GLN A 65 15.03 5.95 -3.06
N THR A 66 13.89 6.51 -3.45
CA THR A 66 12.56 6.00 -3.06
C THR A 66 12.33 4.64 -3.69
N VAL A 67 12.09 3.63 -2.86
CA VAL A 67 11.97 2.22 -3.26
C VAL A 67 10.65 1.58 -2.86
N GLY A 68 9.77 2.31 -2.17
CA GLY A 68 8.44 1.83 -1.83
C GLY A 68 7.62 2.88 -1.10
N MET A 69 6.33 2.60 -0.98
CA MET A 69 5.39 3.45 -0.26
C MET A 69 4.29 2.67 0.43
N ILE A 70 3.68 3.30 1.43
CA ILE A 70 2.44 2.86 2.06
C ILE A 70 1.53 4.06 2.28
N GLU A 71 0.24 3.87 2.04
CA GLU A 71 -0.80 4.84 2.35
C GLU A 71 -1.71 4.30 3.45
N LEU A 72 -1.81 5.02 4.56
CA LEU A 72 -2.77 4.80 5.62
C LEU A 72 -3.88 5.85 5.54
N LYS A 73 -5.04 5.42 5.04
CA LYS A 73 -6.26 6.22 4.91
C LYS A 73 -6.98 6.30 6.25
N ALA A 74 -7.32 7.53 6.65
CA ALA A 74 -8.04 7.84 7.89
C ALA A 74 -7.48 7.17 9.16
N GLY A 75 -6.19 6.83 9.19
CA GLY A 75 -5.55 6.17 10.34
C GLY A 75 -6.00 4.72 10.59
N ARG A 76 -6.71 4.06 9.66
CA ARG A 76 -7.32 2.74 9.92
C ARG A 76 -7.35 1.77 8.73
N HIS A 77 -6.98 2.22 7.54
CA HIS A 77 -7.03 1.38 6.34
C HIS A 77 -5.78 1.57 5.50
N ILE A 78 -5.05 0.49 5.24
CA ILE A 78 -3.93 0.50 4.29
C ILE A 78 -4.56 0.50 2.89
N ALA A 79 -4.53 1.65 2.23
CA ALA A 79 -5.12 1.83 0.91
C ALA A 79 -4.15 1.41 -0.22
N MET A 80 -2.85 1.63 -0.01
CA MET A 80 -1.80 1.28 -0.97
C MET A 80 -0.56 0.77 -0.23
N LEU A 81 0.08 -0.28 -0.75
CA LEU A 81 1.39 -0.75 -0.32
C LEU A 81 2.15 -1.28 -1.54
N PHE A 82 3.20 -0.58 -1.94
CA PHE A 82 4.00 -0.95 -3.11
C PHE A 82 5.48 -0.85 -2.80
N VAL A 83 6.24 -1.81 -3.32
CA VAL A 83 7.71 -1.83 -3.23
C VAL A 83 8.22 -2.09 -4.65
N SER A 84 9.18 -1.29 -5.09
CA SER A 84 9.82 -1.45 -6.41
C SER A 84 10.27 -2.90 -6.58
N PRO A 85 9.96 -3.55 -7.72
CA PRO A 85 10.35 -4.95 -7.97
C PRO A 85 11.82 -5.25 -7.71
N SER A 86 12.71 -4.29 -8.03
CA SER A 86 14.16 -4.38 -7.80
C SER A 86 14.58 -4.41 -6.31
N ALA A 87 13.67 -4.00 -5.42
CA ALA A 87 13.89 -3.86 -3.98
C ALA A 87 13.04 -4.82 -3.13
N GLN A 88 12.21 -5.66 -3.75
CA GLN A 88 11.36 -6.63 -3.04
C GLN A 88 12.18 -7.70 -2.31
N ARG A 89 11.53 -8.39 -1.36
CA ARG A 89 12.11 -9.45 -0.50
C ARG A 89 13.28 -8.99 0.41
N LYS A 90 13.46 -7.68 0.58
CA LYS A 90 14.45 -7.06 1.48
C LYS A 90 13.85 -6.52 2.80
N GLY A 91 12.62 -6.93 3.14
CA GLY A 91 11.93 -6.48 4.36
C GLY A 91 11.29 -5.09 4.30
N ILE A 92 11.33 -4.40 3.16
CA ILE A 92 10.81 -3.03 2.98
C ILE A 92 9.31 -2.95 3.29
N GLY A 93 8.52 -3.86 2.71
CA GLY A 93 7.07 -3.90 2.95
C GLY A 93 6.73 -4.11 4.42
N LYS A 94 7.47 -4.99 5.11
CA LYS A 94 7.32 -5.21 6.56
C LYS A 94 7.60 -3.93 7.36
N ALA A 95 8.66 -3.20 7.01
CA ALA A 95 9.03 -1.97 7.71
C ALA A 95 8.01 -0.84 7.46
N LEU A 96 7.51 -0.71 6.23
CA LEU A 96 6.45 0.24 5.88
C LEU A 96 5.16 -0.06 6.67
N VAL A 97 4.70 -1.31 6.67
CA VAL A 97 3.52 -1.73 7.43
C VAL A 97 3.72 -1.49 8.92
N ALA A 98 4.85 -1.91 9.50
CA ALA A 98 5.12 -1.68 10.92
C ALA A 98 5.14 -0.19 11.29
N THR A 99 5.59 0.69 10.38
CA THR A 99 5.57 2.14 10.60
C THR A 99 4.16 2.70 10.50
N ALA A 100 3.37 2.28 9.51
CA ALA A 100 1.97 2.69 9.38
C ALA A 100 1.12 2.23 10.57
N LEU A 101 1.30 1.02 11.08
CA LEU A 101 0.55 0.52 12.24
C LEU A 101 0.82 1.34 13.52
N LYS A 102 2.01 1.94 13.67
CA LYS A 102 2.30 2.86 14.78
C LYS A 102 1.58 4.21 14.65
N LEU A 103 1.18 4.58 13.44
CA LEU A 103 0.45 5.81 13.14
C LEU A 103 -1.07 5.60 13.12
N ALA A 104 -1.52 4.35 13.24
CA ALA A 104 -2.94 4.03 13.27
C ALA A 104 -3.63 4.68 14.46
N LYS A 105 -4.85 5.15 14.21
CA LYS A 105 -5.70 5.84 15.18
C LYS A 105 -6.77 4.92 15.78
N GLU A 106 -6.91 3.74 15.20
CA GLU A 106 -7.91 2.75 15.58
C GLU A 106 -7.21 1.47 16.04
N PRO A 107 -7.79 0.70 16.98
CA PRO A 107 -7.24 -0.58 17.43
C PRO A 107 -7.28 -1.66 16.34
N LYS A 108 -7.91 -1.36 15.20
CA LYS A 108 -8.05 -2.27 14.06
C LYS A 108 -7.65 -1.56 12.78
N VAL A 109 -6.74 -2.18 12.04
CA VAL A 109 -6.33 -1.74 10.71
C VAL A 109 -6.76 -2.77 9.68
N THR A 110 -7.36 -2.31 8.59
CA THR A 110 -7.81 -3.17 7.49
C THR A 110 -7.00 -2.95 6.23
N VAL A 111 -7.04 -3.92 5.32
CA VAL A 111 -6.47 -3.82 3.98
C VAL A 111 -7.29 -4.66 2.99
N SER A 112 -7.41 -4.16 1.76
CA SER A 112 -7.89 -4.91 0.62
C SER A 112 -6.67 -5.48 -0.12
N ALA A 113 -6.20 -6.65 0.31
CA ALA A 113 -4.95 -7.22 -0.18
C ALA A 113 -5.13 -7.83 -1.59
N SER A 114 -4.23 -7.55 -2.53
CA SER A 114 -4.20 -8.30 -3.78
C SER A 114 -3.88 -9.77 -3.50
N LEU A 115 -4.42 -10.71 -4.28
CA LEU A 115 -4.26 -12.15 -4.02
C LEU A 115 -2.79 -12.58 -3.84
N PRO A 116 -1.81 -12.10 -4.66
CA PRO A 116 -0.39 -12.43 -4.46
C PRO A 116 0.20 -11.89 -3.15
N SER A 117 -0.39 -10.85 -2.55
CA SER A 117 0.11 -10.19 -1.34
C SER A 117 -0.41 -10.80 -0.03
N VAL A 118 -1.41 -11.68 -0.08
CA VAL A 118 -2.05 -12.28 1.12
C VAL A 118 -1.04 -12.95 2.04
N ALA A 119 -0.12 -13.75 1.48
CA ALA A 119 0.92 -14.43 2.25
C ALA A 119 1.87 -13.43 2.97
N ALA A 120 2.16 -12.29 2.34
CA ALA A 120 2.96 -11.24 2.96
C ALA A 120 2.21 -10.60 4.14
N TYR A 121 0.94 -10.26 3.97
CA TYR A 121 0.12 -9.69 5.05
C TYR A 121 -0.06 -10.66 6.23
N HIS A 122 -0.19 -11.96 5.98
CA HIS A 122 -0.14 -12.96 7.06
C HIS A 122 1.15 -12.88 7.87
N SER A 123 2.31 -12.74 7.20
CA SER A 123 3.60 -12.58 7.90
C SER A 123 3.71 -11.27 8.69
N TYR A 124 2.84 -10.29 8.42
CA TYR A 124 2.73 -9.03 9.16
C TYR A 124 1.70 -9.09 10.29
N GLY A 125 1.04 -10.23 10.49
CA GLY A 125 0.04 -10.43 11.55
C GLY A 125 -1.40 -10.16 11.13
N PHE A 126 -1.67 -9.93 9.84
CA PHE A 126 -3.05 -9.80 9.35
C PHE A 126 -3.72 -11.17 9.21
N THR A 127 -5.03 -11.19 9.42
CA THR A 127 -5.91 -12.35 9.23
C THR A 127 -6.99 -12.04 8.21
N LEU A 128 -7.57 -13.07 7.59
CA LEU A 128 -8.69 -12.89 6.65
C LEU A 128 -9.89 -12.28 7.38
N ALA A 129 -10.55 -11.32 6.72
CA ALA A 129 -11.69 -10.58 7.27
C ALA A 129 -12.98 -10.76 6.46
N GLY A 130 -12.96 -11.60 5.43
CA GLY A 130 -14.09 -11.84 4.53
C GLY A 130 -13.71 -12.75 3.36
N GLU A 131 -14.62 -12.91 2.41
CA GLU A 131 -14.38 -13.63 1.15
C GLU A 131 -13.66 -12.74 0.13
N ILE A 132 -13.06 -13.36 -0.89
CA ILE A 132 -12.51 -12.62 -2.03
C ILE A 132 -13.62 -11.79 -2.68
N ALA A 133 -13.32 -10.53 -2.96
CA ALA A 133 -14.25 -9.57 -3.54
C ALA A 133 -13.60 -8.82 -4.70
N GLU A 134 -14.43 -8.13 -5.48
CA GLU A 134 -14.00 -7.32 -6.61
C GLU A 134 -14.64 -5.92 -6.53
N SER A 135 -13.87 -4.89 -6.88
CA SER A 135 -14.39 -3.52 -7.03
C SER A 135 -13.60 -2.78 -8.11
N GLY A 136 -14.30 -2.20 -9.09
CA GLY A 136 -13.67 -1.49 -10.21
C GLY A 136 -12.67 -2.35 -10.98
N GLY A 137 -12.98 -3.63 -11.20
CA GLY A 137 -12.08 -4.59 -11.85
C GLY A 137 -10.86 -5.02 -11.02
N LEU A 138 -10.76 -4.62 -9.75
CA LEU A 138 -9.68 -5.03 -8.84
C LEU A 138 -10.15 -6.13 -7.91
N ILE A 139 -9.54 -7.31 -8.02
CA ILE A 139 -9.79 -8.46 -7.15
C ILE A 139 -8.92 -8.37 -5.90
N TYR A 140 -9.53 -8.50 -4.73
CA TYR A 140 -8.84 -8.42 -3.45
C TYR A 140 -9.40 -9.39 -2.40
N GLN A 141 -8.57 -9.70 -1.42
CA GLN A 141 -8.90 -10.43 -0.22
C GLN A 141 -8.94 -9.44 0.96
N PRO A 142 -10.11 -9.22 1.59
CA PRO A 142 -10.19 -8.44 2.82
C PRO A 142 -9.36 -9.08 3.93
N MET A 143 -8.50 -8.28 4.56
CA MET A 143 -7.71 -8.69 5.72
C MET A 143 -7.71 -7.60 6.79
N GLU A 144 -7.53 -7.99 8.04
CA GLU A 144 -7.43 -7.07 9.18
C GLU A 144 -6.36 -7.50 10.18
N VAL A 145 -5.86 -6.54 10.95
CA VAL A 145 -4.99 -6.76 12.11
C VAL A 145 -5.52 -5.96 13.29
N ARG A 146 -5.48 -6.55 14.49
CA ARG A 146 -5.73 -5.82 15.74
C ARG A 146 -4.40 -5.40 16.34
N LEU A 147 -4.31 -4.13 16.71
CA LEU A 147 -3.19 -3.58 17.43
C LEU A 147 -3.34 -3.94 18.90
N ALA A 148 -2.26 -4.40 19.52
CA ALA A 148 -2.24 -4.55 20.97
C ALA A 148 -2.43 -3.17 21.59
N GLU A 149 -3.29 -3.06 22.61
CA GLU A 149 -3.35 -1.85 23.42
C GLU A 149 -1.96 -1.58 24.00
N ALA A 150 -1.46 -0.36 23.80
CA ALA A 150 -0.27 0.08 24.53
C ALA A 150 -0.68 0.21 26.00
N HIS A 151 -0.30 -0.78 26.81
CA HIS A 151 -0.39 -0.72 28.27
C HIS A 151 0.53 0.36 28.83
#